data_AF-A0A1I5WHY7-F1
#
_entry.id   AF-A0A1I5WHY7-F1
#
_cell.length_a   1.000
_cell.length_b   1.000
_cell.length_c   1.000
_cell.angle_alpha   90.00
_cell.angle_beta   90.00
_cell.angle_gamma   90.00
#
_symmetry.space_group_name_H-M   'P 1'
#
loop_
_entity.id
_entity.type
_entity.pdbx_description
1 polymer ?
#
loop_
_entity_poly.entity_id
_entity_poly.type
_entity_poly.pdbx_seq_one_letter_code
_entity_poly.pdbx_strand_id
1 'polypeptide(L)'
;MGKKINRIEGSDPINVKITLFKNGKFIAYIYDISCKSENTGTYKQIDTLLTLEFEDQKSKYLGAKYKIENDSVKCLDCNLDLRLKITTPNN
;
A
#
# COMPACT_ATOMS: atom_id res chain seq x y z
N MET A 1 20.92 1.03 -3.22
CA MET A 1 20.09 0.29 -2.24
C MET A 1 19.12 1.27 -1.57
N GLY A 2 17.82 1.15 -1.83
CA GLY A 2 16.81 2.07 -1.28
C GLY A 2 16.42 1.69 0.15
N LYS A 3 16.46 2.66 1.07
CA LYS A 3 16.02 2.49 2.47
C LYS A 3 14.47 2.46 2.50
N LYS A 4 13.90 1.45 3.15
CA LYS A 4 12.44 1.28 3.34
C LYS A 4 11.94 2.24 4.43
N ILE A 5 10.74 2.79 4.26
CA ILE A 5 10.16 3.75 5.22
C ILE A 5 8.97 3.13 5.97
N ASN A 6 7.99 2.59 5.25
CA ASN A 6 6.72 2.12 5.80
C ASN A 6 6.21 0.86 5.05
N ARG A 7 5.50 -0.06 5.73
CA ARG A 7 4.84 -1.25 5.18
C ARG A 7 3.38 -1.26 5.61
N ILE A 8 2.42 -1.46 4.72
CA ILE A 8 0.98 -1.49 5.02
C ILE A 8 0.47 -2.95 4.95
N GLU A 9 -0.37 -3.47 5.86
CA GLU A 9 -0.94 -4.86 5.84
C GLU A 9 -2.44 -4.94 6.21
N GLY A 10 -3.29 -5.68 5.47
CA GLY A 10 -4.70 -5.92 5.82
C GLY A 10 -5.12 -7.39 5.85
N SER A 11 -6.28 -7.70 6.47
CA SER A 11 -6.73 -9.07 6.82
C SER A 11 -8.14 -9.41 6.27
N ASP A 12 -8.27 -10.61 5.68
CA ASP A 12 -9.46 -11.36 5.20
C ASP A 12 -10.12 -11.01 3.83
N PRO A 13 -10.34 -11.99 2.92
CA PRO A 13 -9.46 -13.12 2.52
C PRO A 13 -8.26 -12.66 1.68
N ILE A 14 -8.13 -11.34 1.46
CA ILE A 14 -7.12 -10.72 0.60
C ILE A 14 -6.19 -9.90 1.47
N ASN A 15 -4.93 -10.32 1.58
CA ASN A 15 -3.91 -9.56 2.29
C ASN A 15 -3.20 -8.62 1.31
N VAL A 16 -3.28 -7.31 1.55
CA VAL A 16 -2.57 -6.30 0.77
C VAL A 16 -1.36 -5.82 1.55
N LYS A 17 -0.17 -5.91 0.93
CA LYS A 17 1.09 -5.41 1.46
C LYS A 17 1.70 -4.32 0.59
N ILE A 18 1.67 -3.06 1.02
CA ILE A 18 2.28 -1.95 0.27
C ILE A 18 3.58 -1.52 0.95
N THR A 19 4.67 -1.46 0.20
CA THR A 19 5.99 -1.02 0.67
C THR A 19 6.38 0.28 -0.03
N LEU A 20 6.68 1.31 0.75
CA LEU A 20 7.13 2.62 0.25
C LEU A 20 8.64 2.77 0.36
N PHE A 21 9.28 3.21 -0.72
CA PHE A 21 10.73 3.40 -0.82
C PHE A 21 11.10 4.88 -0.87
N LYS A 22 12.23 5.26 -0.26
CA LYS A 22 12.72 6.67 -0.24
C LYS A 22 12.88 7.35 -1.60
N ASN A 23 12.98 6.59 -2.67
CA ASN A 23 13.06 7.11 -4.04
C ASN A 23 11.69 7.45 -4.65
N GLY A 24 10.61 7.48 -3.85
CA GLY A 24 9.26 7.78 -4.32
C GLY A 24 8.60 6.61 -5.07
N LYS A 25 9.19 5.41 -5.05
CA LYS A 25 8.58 4.20 -5.62
C LYS A 25 7.82 3.41 -4.57
N PHE A 26 6.82 2.63 -4.99
CA PHE A 26 6.18 1.63 -4.15
C PHE A 26 6.12 0.27 -4.84
N ILE A 27 5.98 -0.77 -4.03
CA ILE A 27 5.59 -2.11 -4.48
C ILE A 27 4.43 -2.58 -3.59
N ALA A 28 3.34 -2.98 -4.22
CA ALA A 28 2.17 -3.55 -3.58
C ALA A 28 2.06 -5.03 -3.93
N TYR A 29 2.00 -5.88 -2.90
CA TYR A 29 1.72 -7.30 -3.03
C TYR A 29 0.30 -7.58 -2.58
N ILE A 30 -0.43 -8.35 -3.36
CA ILE A 30 -1.78 -8.78 -3.05
C ILE A 30 -1.72 -10.29 -2.94
N TYR A 31 -2.06 -10.82 -1.77
CA TYR A 31 -2.13 -12.24 -1.50
C TYR A 31 -3.61 -12.60 -1.31
N ASP A 32 -4.20 -13.16 -2.36
CA ASP A 32 -5.47 -13.85 -2.28
C ASP A 32 -5.21 -15.36 -2.18
N ILE A 33 -6.18 -16.12 -1.65
CA ILE A 33 -6.12 -17.57 -1.46
C ILE A 33 -5.68 -18.30 -2.76
N SER A 34 -5.98 -17.72 -3.93
CA SER A 34 -5.70 -18.33 -5.24
C SER A 34 -4.62 -17.61 -6.06
N CYS A 35 -4.15 -16.42 -5.68
CA CYS A 35 -3.25 -15.65 -6.53
C CYS A 35 -2.38 -14.65 -5.76
N LYS A 36 -1.10 -14.56 -6.15
CA LYS A 36 -0.20 -13.49 -5.75
C LYS A 36 -0.07 -12.51 -6.91
N SER A 37 -0.49 -11.27 -6.72
CA SER A 37 -0.29 -10.20 -7.71
C SER A 37 0.65 -9.15 -7.15
N GLU A 38 1.51 -8.63 -8.02
CA GLU A 38 2.40 -7.50 -7.73
C GLU A 38 1.95 -6.29 -8.53
N ASN A 39 1.97 -5.12 -7.93
CA ASN A 39 1.71 -3.84 -8.58
C ASN A 39 2.82 -2.87 -8.16
N THR A 40 3.44 -2.20 -9.13
CA THR A 40 4.48 -1.20 -8.88
C THR A 40 4.04 0.17 -9.33
N GLY A 41 4.76 1.18 -8.87
CA GLY A 41 4.51 2.54 -9.27
C GLY A 41 5.27 3.56 -8.45
N THR A 42 4.81 4.81 -8.55
CA THR A 42 5.32 5.91 -7.75
C THR A 42 4.28 6.38 -6.73
N TYR A 43 4.72 7.07 -5.68
CA TYR A 43 3.82 7.62 -4.68
C TYR A 43 4.20 9.04 -4.30
N LYS A 44 3.19 9.78 -3.83
CA LYS A 44 3.35 11.07 -3.17
C LYS A 44 2.63 11.02 -1.84
N GLN A 45 3.29 11.48 -0.79
CA GLN A 45 2.70 11.65 0.53
C GLN A 45 2.76 13.13 0.90
N ILE A 46 1.60 13.73 1.17
CA ILE A 46 1.45 15.11 1.64
C ILE A 46 0.64 15.03 2.92
N ASP A 47 1.24 15.43 4.04
CA ASP A 47 0.67 15.27 5.38
C ASP A 47 0.20 13.82 5.65
N THR A 48 -1.11 13.65 5.84
CA THR A 48 -1.76 12.36 6.08
C THR A 48 -2.23 11.68 4.79
N LEU A 49 -2.15 12.34 3.64
CA LEU A 49 -2.65 11.81 2.38
C LEU A 49 -1.52 11.14 1.58
N LEU A 50 -1.67 9.84 1.33
CA LEU A 50 -0.83 9.05 0.45
C LEU A 50 -1.57 8.82 -0.87
N THR A 51 -0.94 9.18 -1.98
CA THR A 51 -1.41 8.93 -3.35
C THR A 51 -0.45 7.99 -4.06
N LEU A 52 -0.98 6.94 -4.68
CA LEU A 52 -0.26 5.96 -5.50
C LEU A 52 -0.56 6.19 -6.98
N GLU A 53 0.46 6.12 -7.80
CA GLU A 53 0.40 6.21 -9.25
C GLU A 53 1.00 4.92 -9.82
N PHE A 54 0.15 4.07 -10.38
CA PHE A 54 0.50 2.73 -10.85
C PHE A 54 1.20 2.80 -12.21
N GLU A 55 2.31 2.09 -12.37
CA GLU A 55 3.00 1.94 -13.67
C GLU A 55 2.16 1.09 -14.65
N ASP A 56 1.42 0.12 -14.13
CA ASP A 56 0.60 -0.83 -14.89
C ASP A 56 -0.88 -0.78 -14.46
N GLN A 57 -1.68 -1.70 -15.00
CA GLN A 57 -3.11 -1.80 -14.69
C GLN A 57 -3.33 -2.04 -13.18
N LYS A 58 -3.92 -1.04 -12.52
CA LYS A 58 -4.25 -1.07 -11.09
C LYS A 58 -5.15 -2.27 -10.76
N SER A 59 -4.72 -3.09 -9.81
CA SER A 59 -5.57 -4.15 -9.26
C SER A 59 -6.87 -3.60 -8.65
N LYS A 60 -7.98 -4.30 -8.85
CA LYS A 60 -9.29 -3.96 -8.25
C LYS A 60 -9.29 -3.94 -6.72
N TYR A 61 -8.30 -4.57 -6.09
CA TYR A 61 -8.14 -4.63 -4.64
C TYR A 61 -7.30 -3.47 -4.08
N LEU A 62 -6.76 -2.61 -4.94
CA LEU A 62 -5.96 -1.45 -4.55
C LEU A 62 -6.71 -0.14 -4.83
N GLY A 63 -6.65 0.74 -3.85
CA GLY A 63 -6.94 2.15 -4.03
C GLY A 63 -5.73 2.90 -4.56
N ALA A 64 -5.94 4.10 -5.07
CA ALA A 64 -4.89 5.05 -5.37
C ALA A 64 -4.72 6.08 -4.24
N LYS A 65 -5.67 6.20 -3.30
CA LYS A 65 -5.67 7.23 -2.26
C LYS A 65 -5.87 6.61 -0.89
N TYR A 66 -5.00 6.98 0.03
CA TYR A 66 -4.99 6.46 1.38
C TYR A 66 -4.80 7.62 2.37
N LYS A 67 -5.47 7.53 3.51
CA LYS A 67 -5.26 8.41 4.66
C LYS A 67 -4.49 7.65 5.73
N ILE A 68 -3.41 8.23 6.23
CA ILE A 68 -2.54 7.68 7.26
C ILE A 68 -2.80 8.46 8.56
N GLU A 69 -3.28 7.78 9.60
CA GLU A 69 -3.56 8.37 10.92
C GLU A 69 -3.10 7.43 12.03
N ASN A 70 -2.17 7.90 12.89
CA ASN A 70 -1.75 7.22 14.13
C ASN A 70 -1.41 5.72 13.98
N ASP A 71 -0.76 5.32 12.88
CA ASP A 71 -0.39 3.92 12.51
C ASP A 71 -1.47 3.08 11.82
N SER A 72 -2.66 3.65 11.61
CA SER A 72 -3.69 3.08 10.74
C SER A 72 -3.65 3.73 9.37
N VAL A 73 -3.89 2.93 8.34
CA VAL A 73 -4.14 3.43 7.00
C VAL A 73 -5.56 3.07 6.60
N LYS A 74 -6.29 4.09 6.14
CA LYS A 74 -7.63 3.95 5.57
C LYS A 74 -7.54 4.19 4.07
N CYS A 75 -8.02 3.24 3.29
CA CYS A 75 -8.19 3.47 1.87
C CYS A 75 -9.39 4.42 1.64
N LEU A 76 -9.19 5.47 0.84
CA LEU A 76 -10.21 6.48 0.54
C LEU A 76 -10.98 6.15 -0.75
N ASP A 77 -10.43 5.32 -1.62
CA ASP A 77 -11.00 4.95 -2.91
C ASP A 77 -10.98 3.42 -3.16
N CYS A 78 -11.09 2.63 -2.09
CA CYS A 78 -11.30 1.19 -2.17
C CYS A 78 -12.78 0.85 -1.98
N ASN A 79 -13.27 -0.13 -2.73
CA ASN A 79 -14.60 -0.73 -2.49
C ASN A 79 -14.60 -1.72 -1.30
N LEU A 80 -13.43 -2.01 -0.73
CA LEU A 80 -13.23 -2.94 0.38
C LEU A 80 -12.72 -2.19 1.60
N ASP A 81 -13.28 -2.51 2.77
CA ASP A 81 -12.83 -1.99 4.07
C ASP A 81 -11.53 -2.68 4.46
N LEU A 82 -10.44 -2.23 3.84
CA LEU A 82 -9.10 -2.71 4.13
C LEU A 82 -8.53 -1.90 5.30
N ARG A 83 -8.39 -2.54 6.46
CA ARG A 83 -7.60 -2.01 7.57
C ARG A 83 -6.14 -2.31 7.30
N LEU A 84 -5.34 -1.27 7.15
CA LEU A 84 -3.98 -1.36 6.67
C LEU A 84 -3.02 -0.95 7.81
N LYS A 85 -2.16 -1.87 8.26
CA LYS A 85 -1.23 -1.65 9.39
C LYS A 85 0.15 -1.20 8.91
N ILE A 86 0.68 -0.10 9.45
CA ILE A 86 2.04 0.34 9.16
C ILE A 86 3.09 -0.50 9.94
N THR A 87 4.13 -1.01 9.26
CA THR A 87 5.33 -1.57 9.90
C THR A 87 6.57 -0.89 9.34
N THR A 88 7.38 -0.30 10.20
CA THR A 88 8.75 0.11 9.87
C THR A 88 9.66 -1.13 9.83
N PRO A 89 10.59 -1.24 8.87
CA PRO A 89 11.62 -2.26 8.96
C PRO A 89 12.52 -1.89 10.14
N ASN A 90 12.52 -2.74 11.17
CA ASN A 90 13.48 -2.66 12.26
C ASN A 90 14.90 -2.72 11.65
N ASN A 91 15.71 -1.76 12.05
CA ASN A 91 17.12 -1.64 11.67
C ASN A 91 17.95 -2.58 12.55
#